data_AF-A0A1G8ZXD6-F1
#
_entry.id   AF-A0A1G8ZXD6-F1
#
_cell.length_a   1.000
_cell.length_b   1.000
_cell.length_c   1.000
_cell.angle_alpha   90.00
_cell.angle_beta   90.00
_cell.angle_gamma   90.00
#
_symmetry.space_group_name_H-M   'P 1'
#
loop_
_entity.id
_entity.type
_entity.pdbx_description
1 polymer ?
#
loop_
_entity_poly.entity_id
_entity_poly.type
_entity_poly.pdbx_seq_one_letter_code
_entity_poly.pdbx_strand_id
1 'polypeptide(L)'
;MASLTKLKILFLAAAVTVILMFFLTLFGVAWINSNPGYYRYTVTIGGLSNYIDEPVTDIIVPMPMRDGELVFSEEELQYRQFGNWKSVIVVTPYGKMLAFQSVGTNLTDVHAEFFKNFDPGELRLTDPQNESLSPLMRDGLNSSAGWNSSTQDGSGYTSVLFLPKDLVPLNANATDVAVSLELTVSEGIHHSISGDTFRVSILEHVPPDIRGAIPVNVHAARYEGGGNWVPISEF
;
A
#
# COMPACT_ATOMS: atom_id res chain seq x y z
N MET A 1 -6.13 31.58 65.76
CA MET A 1 -6.72 31.51 64.39
C MET A 1 -5.70 31.58 63.25
N ALA A 2 -4.59 32.33 63.34
CA ALA A 2 -3.62 32.48 62.24
C ALA A 2 -2.85 31.19 61.81
N SER A 3 -2.68 30.21 62.70
CA SER A 3 -1.98 28.95 62.42
C SER A 3 -2.77 28.03 61.47
N LEU A 4 -4.09 27.96 61.63
CA LEU A 4 -4.94 27.08 60.82
C LEU A 4 -5.03 27.57 59.36
N THR A 5 -5.03 28.90 59.15
CA THR A 5 -5.07 29.50 57.80
C THR A 5 -3.78 29.25 57.04
N LYS A 6 -2.61 29.37 57.68
CA LYS A 6 -1.31 29.05 57.07
C LYS A 6 -1.18 27.57 56.71
N LEU A 7 -1.67 26.68 57.57
CA LEU A 7 -1.68 25.24 57.31
C LEU A 7 -2.55 24.89 56.10
N LYS A 8 -3.76 25.46 55.99
CA LYS A 8 -4.65 25.28 54.84
C LYS A 8 -4.02 25.76 53.52
N ILE A 9 -3.34 26.91 53.55
CA ILE A 9 -2.64 27.44 52.38
C ILE A 9 -1.50 26.51 51.94
N LEU A 10 -0.74 25.96 52.89
CA LEU A 10 0.35 25.03 52.61
C LEU A 10 -0.17 23.72 51.99
N PHE A 11 -1.25 23.16 52.53
CA PHE A 11 -1.89 21.96 51.96
C PHE A 11 -2.45 22.22 50.55
N LEU A 12 -3.06 23.38 50.32
CA LEU A 12 -3.54 23.76 49.00
C LEU A 12 -2.40 23.90 48.00
N ALA A 13 -1.31 24.56 48.39
CA ALA A 13 -0.13 24.71 47.54
C ALA A 13 0.49 23.35 47.20
N ALA A 14 0.66 22.46 48.18
CA ALA A 14 1.16 21.11 47.96
C ALA A 14 0.26 20.30 47.02
N ALA A 15 -1.06 20.35 47.20
CA ALA A 15 -2.01 19.68 46.33
C ALA A 15 -1.91 20.20 44.89
N VAL A 16 -1.83 21.52 44.69
CA VAL A 16 -1.67 22.14 43.36
C VAL A 16 -0.34 21.72 42.73
N THR A 17 0.76 21.68 43.48
CA THR A 17 2.06 21.24 42.95
C THR A 17 2.05 19.78 42.51
N VAL A 18 1.43 18.89 43.30
CA VAL A 18 1.30 17.46 42.93
C VAL A 18 0.45 17.31 41.67
N ILE A 19 -0.67 18.02 41.59
CA ILE A 19 -1.52 18.03 40.39
C ILE A 19 -0.75 18.53 39.18
N LEU A 20 -0.01 19.64 39.31
CA LEU A 20 0.80 20.19 38.22
C LEU A 20 1.90 19.23 37.76
N MET A 21 2.62 18.59 38.69
CA MET A 21 3.60 17.56 38.35
C MET A 21 2.97 16.38 37.62
N PHE A 22 1.78 15.95 38.05
CA PHE A 22 1.04 14.88 37.38
C PHE A 22 0.65 15.26 35.95
N PHE A 23 0.14 16.47 35.73
CA PHE A 23 -0.16 16.94 34.38
C PHE A 23 1.08 17.10 33.51
N LEU A 24 2.18 17.64 34.04
CA LEU A 24 3.43 17.80 33.28
C LEU A 24 4.05 16.46 32.89
N THR A 25 3.97 15.45 33.76
CA THR A 25 4.45 14.09 33.44
C THR A 25 3.59 13.43 32.38
N LEU A 26 2.26 13.48 32.51
CA LEU A 26 1.36 12.95 31.47
C LEU A 26 1.54 13.67 30.13
N PHE A 27 1.64 15.00 30.14
CA PHE A 27 1.83 15.79 28.93
C PHE A 27 3.20 15.52 28.29
N GLY A 28 4.25 15.39 29.09
CA GLY A 28 5.59 15.02 28.61
C GLY A 28 5.63 13.63 27.97
N VAL A 29 4.99 12.64 28.60
CA VAL A 29 4.89 11.27 28.03
C VAL A 29 4.09 11.29 26.72
N ALA A 30 2.97 12.03 26.69
CA ALA A 30 2.16 12.16 25.50
C ALA A 30 2.99 12.73 24.33
N TRP A 31 3.79 13.76 24.59
CA TRP A 31 4.62 14.44 23.59
C TRP A 31 5.76 13.58 23.03
N ILE A 32 6.37 12.73 23.87
CA ILE A 32 7.49 11.86 23.49
C ILE A 32 7.02 10.68 22.63
N ASN A 33 5.81 10.19 22.86
CA ASN A 33 5.28 9.03 22.15
C ASN A 33 4.73 9.45 20.78
N SER A 34 5.62 9.51 19.79
CA SER A 34 5.29 9.77 18.40
C SER A 34 6.00 8.77 17.48
N ASN A 35 5.27 8.19 16.53
CA ASN A 35 5.79 7.33 15.48
C ASN A 35 5.52 7.98 14.12
N PRO A 36 6.49 7.94 13.19
CA PRO A 36 6.33 8.53 11.87
C PRO A 36 5.18 7.86 11.11
N GLY A 37 4.52 8.64 10.26
CA GLY A 37 3.63 8.11 9.24
C GLY A 37 4.44 7.49 8.10
N TYR A 38 3.82 6.63 7.30
CA TYR A 38 4.50 6.00 6.17
C TYR A 38 3.56 5.57 5.04
N TYR A 39 4.14 5.45 3.85
CA TYR A 39 3.62 4.63 2.75
C TYR A 39 4.54 3.44 2.51
N ARG A 40 3.93 2.28 2.28
CA ARG A 40 4.61 1.05 1.84
C ARG A 40 3.85 0.49 0.66
N TYR A 41 4.53 0.30 -0.47
CA TYR A 41 4.00 -0.38 -1.64
C TYR A 41 4.77 -1.66 -1.90
N THR A 42 4.10 -2.80 -1.75
CA THR A 42 4.67 -4.13 -1.93
C THR A 42 4.09 -4.76 -3.19
N VAL A 43 4.97 -5.27 -4.06
CA VAL A 43 4.63 -6.00 -5.28
C VAL A 43 5.20 -7.40 -5.16
N THR A 44 4.33 -8.40 -5.18
CA THR A 44 4.71 -9.82 -5.20
C THR A 44 4.10 -10.49 -6.41
N ILE A 45 4.93 -11.08 -7.27
CA ILE A 45 4.49 -11.84 -8.44
C ILE A 45 5.16 -13.20 -8.38
N GLY A 46 4.35 -14.24 -8.17
CA GLY A 46 4.80 -15.62 -7.98
C GLY A 46 4.40 -16.55 -9.12
N GLY A 47 5.07 -17.69 -9.21
CA GLY A 47 4.80 -18.73 -10.21
C GLY A 47 5.54 -18.49 -11.53
N LEU A 48 6.42 -17.50 -11.59
CA LEU A 48 7.13 -17.12 -12.82
C LEU A 48 8.16 -18.17 -13.26
N SER A 49 8.66 -18.98 -12.32
CA SER A 49 9.58 -20.08 -12.61
C SER A 49 8.99 -21.18 -13.49
N ASN A 50 7.66 -21.20 -13.70
CA ASN A 50 6.97 -22.15 -14.56
C ASN A 50 6.86 -21.69 -16.01
N TYR A 51 7.43 -20.53 -16.34
CA TYR A 51 7.32 -19.89 -17.64
C TYR A 51 8.71 -19.62 -18.26
N ILE A 52 8.73 -19.60 -19.59
CA ILE A 52 9.84 -19.10 -20.39
C ILE A 52 9.37 -17.87 -21.15
N ASP A 53 10.29 -16.95 -21.40
CA ASP A 53 10.02 -15.77 -22.21
C ASP A 53 11.21 -15.46 -23.12
N GLU A 54 10.99 -14.51 -24.04
CA GLU A 54 12.03 -13.83 -24.80
C GLU A 54 13.02 -13.08 -23.88
N PRO A 55 14.17 -12.58 -24.40
CA PRO A 55 15.26 -12.06 -23.57
C PRO A 55 14.91 -10.89 -22.64
N VAL A 56 13.78 -10.22 -22.84
CA VAL A 56 13.30 -9.09 -22.03
C VAL A 56 11.78 -9.21 -21.82
N THR A 57 11.40 -9.42 -20.57
CA THR A 57 10.03 -9.64 -20.10
C THR A 57 9.57 -8.43 -19.32
N ASP A 58 8.43 -7.83 -19.69
CA ASP A 58 7.83 -6.74 -18.93
C ASP A 58 6.51 -7.19 -18.31
N ILE A 59 6.47 -7.28 -16.98
CA ILE A 59 5.22 -7.43 -16.22
C ILE A 59 4.83 -6.04 -15.70
N ILE A 60 3.66 -5.54 -16.11
CA ILE A 60 3.25 -4.16 -15.84
C ILE A 60 2.15 -4.17 -14.79
N VAL A 61 2.35 -3.37 -13.74
CA VAL A 61 1.46 -3.25 -12.60
C VAL A 61 1.03 -1.79 -12.37
N PRO A 62 -0.14 -1.58 -11.74
CA PRO A 62 -0.58 -0.26 -11.31
C PRO A 62 0.43 0.46 -10.42
N MET A 63 0.35 1.79 -10.42
CA MET A 63 1.15 2.65 -9.54
C MET A 63 0.32 3.19 -8.38
N PRO A 64 0.91 3.31 -7.17
CA PRO A 64 0.27 3.95 -6.04
C PRO A 64 0.14 5.47 -6.28
N MET A 65 -1.08 5.97 -6.17
CA MET A 65 -1.48 7.35 -6.32
C MET A 65 -2.26 7.82 -5.10
N ARG A 66 -2.12 9.12 -4.84
CA ARG A 66 -2.87 9.88 -3.85
C ARG A 66 -3.43 11.12 -4.52
N ASP A 67 -4.74 11.31 -4.49
CA ASP A 67 -5.40 12.47 -5.12
C ASP A 67 -5.06 12.62 -6.62
N GLY A 68 -4.78 11.50 -7.29
CA GLY A 68 -4.36 11.45 -8.70
C GLY A 68 -2.88 11.76 -8.94
N GLU A 69 -2.09 12.04 -7.91
CA GLU A 69 -0.65 12.25 -7.98
C GLU A 69 0.13 11.03 -7.47
N LEU A 70 1.36 10.84 -7.95
CA LEU A 70 2.19 9.71 -7.54
C LEU A 70 2.60 9.83 -6.06
N VAL A 71 2.38 8.75 -5.29
CA VAL A 71 2.81 8.67 -3.88
C VAL A 71 4.34 8.71 -3.77
N PHE A 72 4.98 7.94 -4.64
CA PHE A 72 6.43 7.85 -4.78
C PHE A 72 6.85 8.60 -6.04
N SER A 73 7.90 9.42 -5.97
CA SER A 73 8.41 10.11 -7.14
C SER A 73 8.83 9.10 -8.22
N GLU A 74 8.91 9.57 -9.47
CA GLU A 74 9.39 8.72 -10.56
C GLU A 74 10.79 8.16 -10.29
N GLU A 75 11.64 8.93 -9.59
CA GLU A 75 13.00 8.53 -9.19
C GLU A 75 13.00 7.46 -8.10
N GLU A 76 12.02 7.49 -7.19
CA GLU A 76 11.84 6.46 -6.15
C GLU A 76 11.36 5.13 -6.76
N LEU A 77 10.58 5.20 -7.84
CA LEU A 77 9.99 4.04 -8.51
C LEU A 77 10.88 3.44 -9.61
N GLN A 78 11.64 4.25 -10.35
CA GLN A 78 12.38 3.80 -11.53
C GLN A 78 13.79 3.30 -11.19
N TYR A 79 14.28 2.38 -12.03
CA TYR A 79 15.63 1.83 -12.03
C TYR A 79 16.04 1.18 -10.71
N ARG A 80 15.06 0.67 -9.94
CA ARG A 80 15.32 -0.10 -8.71
C ARG A 80 15.46 -1.57 -9.08
N GLN A 81 16.48 -2.23 -8.55
CA GLN A 81 16.77 -3.63 -8.81
C GLN A 81 16.15 -4.51 -7.70
N PHE A 82 15.42 -5.54 -8.10
CA PHE A 82 14.78 -6.54 -7.23
C PHE A 82 15.11 -7.95 -7.75
N GLY A 83 16.20 -8.54 -7.26
CA GLY A 83 16.70 -9.80 -7.80
C GLY A 83 17.02 -9.68 -9.29
N ASN A 84 16.39 -10.50 -10.13
CA ASN A 84 16.54 -10.47 -11.60
C ASN A 84 15.58 -9.51 -12.30
N TRP A 85 14.98 -8.57 -11.58
CA TRP A 85 14.04 -7.59 -12.13
C TRP A 85 14.54 -6.18 -11.88
N LYS A 86 14.24 -5.28 -12.81
CA LYS A 86 14.40 -3.84 -12.62
C LYS A 86 13.05 -3.15 -12.82
N SER A 87 12.73 -2.19 -11.97
CA SER A 87 11.52 -1.39 -12.14
C SER A 87 11.75 -0.26 -13.14
N VAL A 88 10.79 -0.01 -14.03
CA VAL A 88 10.79 1.12 -14.97
C VAL A 88 9.37 1.64 -15.13
N ILE A 89 9.20 2.95 -15.31
CA ILE A 89 7.87 3.50 -15.60
C ILE A 89 7.65 3.43 -17.10
N VAL A 90 6.49 2.93 -17.49
CA VAL A 90 6.08 2.77 -18.88
C VAL A 90 4.77 3.50 -19.13
N VAL A 91 4.57 3.98 -20.35
CA VAL A 91 3.30 4.57 -20.79
C VAL A 91 2.50 3.51 -21.53
N THR A 92 1.34 3.14 -20.99
CA THR A 92 0.39 2.20 -21.60
C THR A 92 -0.79 2.97 -22.21
N PRO A 93 -1.66 2.33 -23.01
CA PRO A 93 -2.91 2.93 -23.46
C PRO A 93 -3.84 3.41 -22.32
N TYR A 94 -3.66 2.88 -21.10
CA TYR A 94 -4.47 3.25 -19.94
C TYR A 94 -3.79 4.30 -19.04
N GLY A 95 -2.57 4.70 -19.35
CA GLY A 95 -1.79 5.68 -18.57
C GLY A 95 -0.40 5.18 -18.19
N LYS A 96 0.30 5.99 -17.39
CA LYS A 96 1.60 5.60 -16.82
C LYS A 96 1.40 4.44 -15.83
N MET A 97 2.31 3.47 -15.87
CA MET A 97 2.31 2.29 -14.99
C MET A 97 3.75 1.86 -14.65
N LEU A 98 3.90 0.97 -13.67
CA LEU A 98 5.19 0.44 -13.26
C LEU A 98 5.43 -0.93 -13.90
N ALA A 99 6.46 -1.05 -14.72
CA ALA A 99 6.89 -2.33 -15.27
C ALA A 99 8.05 -2.91 -14.44
N PHE A 100 8.00 -4.22 -14.22
CA PHE A 100 9.13 -5.03 -13.79
C PHE A 100 9.71 -5.69 -15.03
N GLN A 101 10.87 -5.21 -15.44
CA GLN A 101 11.60 -5.71 -16.60
C GLN A 101 12.62 -6.77 -16.16
N SER A 102 12.62 -7.94 -16.80
CA SER A 102 13.60 -8.99 -16.50
C SER A 102 15.01 -8.56 -16.90
N VAL A 103 15.98 -8.97 -16.09
CA VAL A 103 17.42 -8.74 -16.27
C VAL A 103 18.07 -10.12 -16.47
N GLY A 104 17.67 -10.81 -17.53
CA GLY A 104 18.15 -12.15 -17.86
C GLY A 104 17.05 -13.06 -18.42
N THR A 105 17.45 -14.26 -18.82
CA THR A 105 16.58 -15.23 -19.50
C THR A 105 15.84 -16.19 -18.56
N ASN A 106 16.16 -16.16 -17.26
CA ASN A 106 15.49 -17.02 -16.27
C ASN A 106 14.56 -16.18 -15.39
N LEU A 107 13.27 -16.45 -15.49
CA LEU A 107 12.24 -15.74 -14.75
C LEU A 107 12.23 -16.21 -13.30
N THR A 108 12.59 -15.31 -12.40
CA THR A 108 12.41 -15.51 -10.95
C THR A 108 11.12 -14.83 -10.52
N ASP A 109 10.56 -15.22 -9.39
CA ASP A 109 9.48 -14.46 -8.77
C ASP A 109 9.92 -13.02 -8.46
N VAL A 110 8.98 -12.09 -8.50
CA VAL A 110 9.19 -10.68 -8.14
C VAL A 110 8.78 -10.50 -6.69
N HIS A 111 9.66 -9.89 -5.90
CA HIS A 111 9.30 -9.30 -4.62
C HIS A 111 9.96 -7.93 -4.52
N ALA A 112 9.15 -6.89 -4.56
CA ALA A 112 9.59 -5.50 -4.52
C ALA A 112 8.85 -4.74 -3.43
N GLU A 113 9.57 -3.89 -2.71
CA GLU A 113 9.02 -3.01 -1.70
C GLU A 113 9.54 -1.59 -1.92
N PHE A 114 8.61 -0.64 -1.96
CA PHE A 114 8.89 0.79 -1.94
C PHE A 114 8.37 1.36 -0.62
N PHE A 115 9.17 2.21 0.02
CA PHE A 115 8.87 2.70 1.35
C PHE A 115 9.22 4.18 1.49
N LYS A 116 8.31 4.96 2.07
CA LYS A 116 8.43 6.40 2.27
C LYS A 116 7.92 6.78 3.65
N ASN A 117 8.75 7.46 4.44
CA ASN A 117 8.42 7.94 5.78
C ASN A 117 8.05 9.42 5.76
N PHE A 118 7.27 9.81 6.76
CA PHE A 118 6.83 11.19 7.02
C PHE A 118 7.13 11.53 8.46
N ASP A 119 7.36 12.80 8.74
CA ASP A 119 7.49 13.25 10.12
C ASP A 119 6.17 13.04 10.88
N PRO A 120 6.20 12.77 12.20
CA PRO A 120 4.99 12.52 12.95
C PRO A 120 3.98 13.68 12.82
N GLY A 121 2.78 13.35 12.33
CA GLY A 121 1.69 14.30 12.15
C GLY A 121 1.71 15.11 10.84
N GLU A 122 2.71 14.90 9.98
CA GLU A 122 2.79 15.48 8.63
C GLU A 122 1.79 14.78 7.68
N LEU A 123 1.77 13.44 7.71
CA LEU A 123 0.82 12.66 6.93
C LEU A 123 -0.56 12.70 7.57
N ARG A 124 -1.56 13.16 6.81
CA ARG A 124 -2.95 13.22 7.21
C ARG A 124 -3.84 12.54 6.20
N LEU A 125 -4.56 11.50 6.60
CA LEU A 125 -5.46 10.72 5.78
C LEU A 125 -6.88 11.22 6.04
N THR A 126 -7.38 12.04 5.12
CA THR A 126 -8.72 12.64 5.22
C THR A 126 -9.81 11.73 4.67
N ASP A 127 -9.49 11.01 3.58
CA ASP A 127 -10.41 10.10 2.92
C ASP A 127 -9.62 8.93 2.31
N PRO A 128 -9.96 7.67 2.63
CA PRO A 128 -9.32 6.52 1.98
C PRO A 128 -9.53 6.46 0.46
N GLN A 129 -10.56 7.11 -0.09
CA GLN A 129 -10.82 7.15 -1.53
C GLN A 129 -9.74 7.92 -2.31
N ASN A 130 -8.96 8.76 -1.62
CA ASN A 130 -7.86 9.47 -2.24
C ASN A 130 -6.71 8.52 -2.63
N GLU A 131 -6.61 7.38 -1.97
CA GLU A 131 -5.56 6.39 -2.19
C GLU A 131 -5.99 5.38 -3.25
N SER A 132 -5.16 5.20 -4.28
CA SER A 132 -5.48 4.32 -5.39
C SER A 132 -4.25 3.66 -6.01
N LEU A 133 -4.47 2.51 -6.62
CA LEU A 133 -3.64 1.86 -7.62
C LEU A 133 -4.14 2.24 -9.02
N SER A 134 -3.40 3.11 -9.70
CA SER A 134 -3.74 3.63 -11.03
C SER A 134 -3.11 2.82 -12.16
N PRO A 135 -3.82 2.67 -13.29
CA PRO A 135 -4.96 3.48 -13.72
C PRO A 135 -6.31 3.02 -13.15
N LEU A 136 -7.23 3.97 -12.95
CA LEU A 136 -8.63 3.72 -12.61
C LEU A 136 -9.43 3.42 -13.90
N MET A 137 -10.06 2.26 -13.97
CA MET A 137 -10.92 1.88 -15.10
C MET A 137 -12.39 2.12 -14.74
N ARG A 138 -13.03 3.07 -15.42
CA ARG A 138 -14.43 3.45 -15.18
C ARG A 138 -15.46 2.53 -15.81
N ASP A 139 -15.06 1.74 -16.81
CA ASP A 139 -15.90 0.75 -17.46
C ASP A 139 -15.08 -0.53 -17.58
N GLY A 140 -15.61 -1.63 -17.04
CA GLY A 140 -14.96 -2.94 -17.09
C GLY A 140 -14.50 -3.21 -18.52
N LEU A 141 -13.21 -3.48 -18.70
CA LEU A 141 -12.74 -3.99 -19.98
C LEU A 141 -13.55 -5.26 -20.22
N ASN A 142 -14.28 -5.34 -21.33
CA ASN A 142 -14.58 -6.64 -21.90
C ASN A 142 -13.21 -7.24 -22.19
N SER A 143 -12.71 -8.08 -21.28
CA SER A 143 -11.43 -8.72 -21.46
C SER A 143 -11.51 -9.41 -22.82
N SER A 144 -10.61 -9.09 -23.74
CA SER A 144 -10.57 -9.76 -25.05
C SER A 144 -10.35 -11.27 -24.90
N ALA A 145 -10.03 -11.73 -23.69
CA ALA A 145 -9.86 -13.11 -23.29
C ALA A 145 -11.05 -13.71 -22.49
N GLY A 146 -12.15 -12.98 -22.25
CA GLY A 146 -13.31 -13.49 -21.50
C GLY A 146 -13.04 -13.83 -20.02
N TRP A 147 -11.85 -13.48 -19.50
CA TRP A 147 -11.49 -13.63 -18.10
C TRP A 147 -12.12 -12.53 -17.26
N ASN A 148 -12.89 -12.93 -16.25
CA ASN A 148 -13.34 -12.05 -15.16
C ASN A 148 -12.54 -12.44 -13.92
N SER A 149 -12.01 -11.43 -13.21
CA SER A 149 -11.28 -11.63 -11.95
C SER A 149 -12.07 -12.52 -10.99
N SER A 150 -11.38 -13.48 -10.36
CA SER A 150 -11.99 -14.45 -9.44
C SER A 150 -12.30 -13.87 -8.05
N THR A 151 -11.79 -12.67 -7.75
CA THR A 151 -11.97 -11.94 -6.49
C THR A 151 -13.02 -10.83 -6.67
N GLN A 152 -14.26 -11.21 -7.01
CA GLN A 152 -15.38 -10.28 -7.26
C GLN A 152 -16.08 -9.76 -5.99
N ASP A 153 -15.81 -10.32 -4.81
CA ASP A 153 -16.49 -9.91 -3.58
C ASP A 153 -15.80 -8.70 -2.94
N GLY A 154 -16.26 -7.51 -3.32
CA GLY A 154 -15.92 -6.28 -2.63
C GLY A 154 -16.19 -5.04 -3.48
N SER A 155 -16.79 -4.04 -2.86
CA SER A 155 -16.77 -2.64 -3.30
C SER A 155 -15.35 -2.18 -3.61
N GLY A 156 -15.06 -2.05 -4.90
CA GLY A 156 -13.77 -1.68 -5.41
C GLY A 156 -13.92 -1.11 -6.80
N TYR A 157 -12.91 -0.40 -7.26
CA TYR A 157 -12.80 0.00 -8.65
C TYR A 157 -11.88 -0.98 -9.39
N THR A 158 -11.93 -0.98 -10.72
CA THR A 158 -11.09 -1.86 -11.54
C THR A 158 -9.80 -1.13 -11.96
N SER A 159 -8.68 -1.83 -11.89
CA SER A 159 -7.42 -1.43 -12.53
C SER A 159 -7.00 -2.46 -13.56
N VAL A 160 -5.79 -2.35 -14.10
CA VAL A 160 -5.27 -3.25 -15.13
C VAL A 160 -3.88 -3.73 -14.77
N LEU A 161 -3.61 -5.01 -15.03
CA LEU A 161 -2.27 -5.60 -15.08
C LEU A 161 -1.93 -5.94 -16.52
N PHE A 162 -0.64 -6.05 -16.83
CA PHE A 162 -0.21 -6.65 -18.09
C PHE A 162 0.75 -7.79 -17.86
N LEU A 163 0.40 -8.96 -18.40
CA LEU A 163 1.35 -10.05 -18.61
C LEU A 163 1.84 -10.05 -20.07
N PRO A 164 3.13 -10.33 -20.31
CA PRO A 164 3.71 -10.37 -21.65
C PRO A 164 2.98 -11.41 -22.51
N LYS A 165 2.68 -11.08 -23.77
CA LYS A 165 1.99 -12.02 -24.68
C LYS A 165 2.83 -13.24 -25.00
N ASP A 166 4.15 -13.08 -24.95
CA ASP A 166 5.13 -14.10 -25.31
C ASP A 166 5.57 -14.95 -24.09
N LEU A 167 4.95 -14.74 -22.93
CA LEU A 167 5.16 -15.53 -21.73
C LEU A 167 4.53 -16.93 -21.89
N VAL A 168 5.35 -17.93 -22.25
CA VAL A 168 4.90 -19.29 -22.56
C VAL A 168 5.10 -20.24 -21.37
N PRO A 169 4.10 -21.06 -21.01
CA PRO A 169 4.25 -22.13 -20.03
C PRO A 169 5.37 -23.12 -20.40
N LEU A 170 6.26 -23.47 -19.46
CA LEU A 170 7.31 -24.47 -19.68
C LEU A 170 6.76 -25.89 -19.90
N ASN A 171 5.59 -26.19 -19.34
CA ASN A 171 4.93 -27.47 -19.47
C ASN A 171 3.41 -27.31 -19.35
N ALA A 172 2.67 -28.36 -19.73
CA ALA A 172 1.21 -28.38 -19.67
C ALA A 172 0.61 -28.27 -18.26
N ASN A 173 1.44 -28.38 -17.21
CA ASN A 173 1.05 -28.31 -15.81
C ASN A 173 1.52 -27.00 -15.14
N ALA A 174 1.87 -25.96 -15.93
CA ALA A 174 2.23 -24.68 -15.35
C ALA A 174 1.10 -24.16 -14.47
N THR A 175 1.45 -23.70 -13.27
CA THR A 175 0.51 -23.11 -12.34
C THR A 175 0.22 -21.66 -12.71
N ASP A 176 -0.86 -21.11 -12.18
CA ASP A 176 -1.21 -19.71 -12.31
C ASP A 176 -0.07 -18.77 -11.88
N VAL A 177 0.01 -17.60 -12.53
CA VAL A 177 0.81 -16.48 -12.06
C VAL A 177 0.02 -15.76 -10.97
N ALA A 178 0.52 -15.77 -9.75
CA ALA A 178 -0.10 -15.10 -8.63
C ALA A 178 0.43 -13.67 -8.50
N VAL A 179 -0.43 -12.66 -8.60
CA VAL A 179 -0.09 -11.25 -8.46
C VAL A 179 -0.74 -10.70 -7.19
N SER A 180 0.09 -10.22 -6.27
CA SER A 180 -0.35 -9.56 -5.03
C SER A 180 0.31 -8.19 -4.93
N LEU A 181 -0.50 -7.14 -4.98
CA LEU A 181 -0.07 -5.75 -4.80
C LEU A 181 -0.70 -5.21 -3.53
N GLU A 182 0.09 -4.54 -2.69
CA GLU A 182 -0.41 -3.95 -1.44
C GLU A 182 0.21 -2.57 -1.23
N LEU A 183 -0.62 -1.53 -1.23
CA LEU A 183 -0.30 -0.20 -0.74
C LEU A 183 -0.83 -0.09 0.70
N THR A 184 0.05 -0.02 1.68
CA THR A 184 -0.28 0.33 3.06
C THR A 184 0.10 1.78 3.31
N VAL A 185 -0.81 2.53 3.93
CA VAL A 185 -0.56 3.89 4.40
C VAL A 185 -0.95 4.00 5.87
N SER A 186 -0.11 4.65 6.66
CA SER A 186 -0.36 4.86 8.09
C SER A 186 0.05 6.27 8.49
N GLU A 187 -0.82 6.99 9.20
CA GLU A 187 -0.49 8.29 9.81
C GLU A 187 0.52 8.16 10.97
N GLY A 188 0.75 6.95 11.46
CA GLY A 188 1.60 6.69 12.62
C GLY A 188 0.93 7.12 13.93
N ILE A 189 1.73 7.62 14.85
CA ILE A 189 1.27 8.11 16.16
C ILE A 189 1.80 9.52 16.33
N HIS A 190 0.93 10.47 16.62
CA HIS A 190 1.34 11.85 16.92
C HIS A 190 0.88 12.23 18.31
N HIS A 191 1.83 12.48 19.21
CA HIS A 191 1.57 12.82 20.60
C HIS A 191 0.62 11.85 21.32
N SER A 192 0.90 10.54 21.24
CA SER A 192 0.06 9.42 21.73
C SER A 192 -1.32 9.27 21.08
N ILE A 193 -1.64 10.05 20.05
CA ILE A 193 -2.85 9.90 19.27
C ILE A 193 -2.50 9.02 18.07
N SER A 194 -3.02 7.80 18.05
CA SER A 194 -2.93 6.92 16.88
C SER A 194 -3.73 7.52 15.74
N GLY A 195 -3.07 7.69 14.60
CA GLY A 195 -3.76 8.07 13.38
C GLY A 195 -4.27 6.86 12.61
N ASP A 196 -4.92 7.14 11.49
CA ASP A 196 -5.54 6.13 10.65
C ASP A 196 -4.52 5.30 9.85
N THR A 197 -4.93 4.09 9.49
CA THR A 197 -4.14 3.20 8.64
C THR A 197 -5.07 2.53 7.64
N PHE A 198 -4.71 2.62 6.37
CA PHE A 198 -5.46 2.06 5.25
C PHE A 198 -4.59 1.12 4.42
N ARG A 199 -5.27 0.26 3.68
CA ARG A 199 -4.68 -0.66 2.74
C ARG A 199 -5.47 -0.61 1.45
N VAL A 200 -4.78 -0.52 0.32
CA VAL A 200 -5.31 -0.71 -1.03
C VAL A 200 -4.57 -1.90 -1.63
N SER A 201 -5.28 -2.91 -2.12
CA SER A 201 -4.67 -4.17 -2.52
C SER A 201 -5.32 -4.80 -3.75
N ILE A 202 -4.51 -5.50 -4.53
CA ILE A 202 -4.92 -6.39 -5.63
C ILE A 202 -4.42 -7.79 -5.27
N LEU A 203 -5.29 -8.79 -5.42
CA LEU A 203 -4.93 -10.20 -5.37
C LEU A 203 -5.57 -10.91 -6.55
N GLU A 204 -4.75 -11.36 -7.49
CA GLU A 204 -5.20 -12.00 -8.73
C GLU A 204 -4.38 -13.26 -9.01
N HIS A 205 -5.06 -14.32 -9.45
CA HIS A 205 -4.45 -15.54 -9.94
C HIS A 205 -4.73 -15.65 -11.43
N VAL A 206 -3.70 -15.49 -12.26
CA VAL A 206 -3.84 -15.46 -13.72
C VAL A 206 -3.47 -16.83 -14.31
N PRO A 207 -4.43 -17.51 -14.97
CA PRO A 207 -4.15 -18.81 -15.59
C PRO A 207 -3.08 -18.77 -16.70
N PRO A 208 -2.46 -19.91 -17.02
CA PRO A 208 -1.40 -19.99 -18.03
C PRO A 208 -1.79 -19.56 -19.45
N ASP A 209 -3.08 -19.56 -19.79
CA ASP A 209 -3.63 -19.22 -21.10
C ASP A 209 -4.04 -17.73 -21.25
N ILE A 210 -4.04 -16.96 -20.16
CA ILE A 210 -4.47 -15.55 -20.15
C ILE A 210 -3.27 -14.62 -20.19
N ARG A 211 -3.20 -13.71 -21.18
CA ARG A 211 -2.09 -12.75 -21.38
C ARG A 211 -2.58 -11.38 -21.84
N GLY A 212 -1.68 -10.41 -21.81
CA GLY A 212 -1.96 -9.03 -22.19
C GLY A 212 -2.63 -8.26 -21.06
N ALA A 213 -3.52 -7.32 -21.41
CA ALA A 213 -4.24 -6.49 -20.46
C ALA A 213 -5.29 -7.32 -19.69
N ILE A 214 -5.14 -7.38 -18.37
CA ILE A 214 -6.00 -8.15 -17.47
C ILE A 214 -6.67 -7.17 -16.51
N PRO A 215 -8.01 -6.99 -16.58
CA PRO A 215 -8.71 -6.18 -15.60
C PRO A 215 -8.65 -6.86 -14.23
N VAL A 216 -8.37 -6.08 -13.19
CA VAL A 216 -8.26 -6.57 -11.81
C VAL A 216 -9.06 -5.70 -10.85
N ASN A 217 -9.66 -6.32 -9.84
CA ASN A 217 -10.37 -5.61 -8.80
C ASN A 217 -9.39 -5.07 -7.77
N VAL A 218 -9.58 -3.81 -7.39
CA VAL A 218 -8.85 -3.17 -6.31
C VAL A 218 -9.73 -3.14 -5.08
N HIS A 219 -9.23 -3.72 -3.99
CA HIS A 219 -9.91 -3.70 -2.70
C HIS A 219 -9.24 -2.70 -1.78
N ALA A 220 -10.03 -2.05 -0.94
CA ALA A 220 -9.48 -1.21 0.11
C ALA A 220 -10.13 -1.48 1.45
N ALA A 221 -9.32 -1.35 2.48
CA ALA A 221 -9.69 -1.66 3.85
C ALA A 221 -9.06 -0.66 4.82
N ARG A 222 -9.79 -0.36 5.89
CA ARG A 222 -9.29 0.40 7.03
C ARG A 222 -8.86 -0.57 8.12
N TYR A 223 -7.77 -0.24 8.80
CA TYR A 223 -7.37 -0.95 9.99
C TYR A 223 -8.24 -0.52 11.18
N GLU A 224 -8.93 -1.46 11.79
CA GLU A 224 -9.58 -1.28 13.09
C GLU A 224 -8.76 -2.01 14.16
N GLY A 225 -8.46 -1.33 15.27
CA GLY A 225 -7.56 -1.83 16.31
C GLY A 225 -7.82 -3.28 16.72
N GLY A 226 -6.75 -4.00 17.10
CA GLY A 226 -6.83 -5.42 17.43
C GLY A 226 -6.53 -6.38 16.28
N GLY A 227 -5.95 -5.88 15.18
CA GLY A 227 -5.51 -6.72 14.04
C GLY A 227 -6.54 -6.86 12.92
N ASN A 228 -7.66 -6.15 12.99
CA ASN A 228 -8.76 -6.32 12.05
C ASN A 228 -8.68 -5.34 10.89
N TRP A 229 -8.97 -5.82 9.68
CA TRP A 229 -9.13 -5.00 8.50
C TRP A 229 -10.60 -5.01 8.10
N VAL A 230 -11.20 -3.83 8.02
CA VAL A 230 -12.61 -3.66 7.65
C VAL A 230 -12.67 -3.12 6.22
N PRO A 231 -13.30 -3.87 5.28
CA PRO A 231 -13.47 -3.41 3.91
C PRO A 231 -14.20 -2.07 3.84
N ILE A 232 -13.78 -1.20 2.93
CA ILE A 232 -14.41 0.10 2.68
C ILE A 232 -15.42 -0.09 1.55
N SER A 233 -16.71 0.06 1.88
CA SER A 233 -17.84 -0.28 1.02
C SER A 233 -18.10 0.70 -0.15
N GLU A 234 -17.46 1.86 -0.15
CA GLU A 234 -17.76 2.95 -1.08
C GLU A 234 -16.45 3.52 -1.65
N PHE A 235 -16.29 3.41 -2.98
CA PHE A 235 -15.32 4.12 -3.82
C PHE A 235 -16.07 4.79 -4.96
#